data_AF-A0A7S2BQR0-F1
#
_entry.id   AF-A0A7S2BQR0-F1
#
_cell.length_a   1.000
_cell.length_b   1.000
_cell.length_c   1.000
_cell.angle_alpha   90.00
_cell.angle_beta   90.00
_cell.angle_gamma   90.00
#
_symmetry.space_group_name_H-M   'P 1'
#
loop_
_entity.id
_entity.type
_entity.pdbx_description
1 polymer ?
#
loop_
_entity_poly.entity_id
_entity_poly.type
_entity_poly.pdbx_seq_one_letter_code
_entity_poly.pdbx_strand_id
1 'polypeptide(L)'
;MNLRFSSLILAFGGFFATTTIAECPGSWYCACADNTIPYPPDECRPVLNATNDAIVFLSASLPPWDVVNAASLGFPTAGAPDIDGLNYGILQPTVNLSLVNRAKLSWAADVPEAEFNDYVLPYASVNEARSNWRPLLRDALLDTVLAGDALLTSDVVTAVNSFLWSDAALSPNAPIVFKSSMTPLVYDPMSVLAFGYASCTGVSILFVDALRSVGVAARLVGTPAWNGVAANGNHNWVEVYDPENKSWGFIEAAPAGGGETLTDPCDKWFCNPSHVANGTQFFAARWDSEAAEGTVYPMAWDLDNLNIPGVDRTDYYATACAAC
;
A
#
# COMPACT_ATOMS: atom_id res chain seq x y z
N MET A 1 -7.66 -42.06 -19.37
CA MET A 1 -8.78 -41.28 -18.77
C MET A 1 -8.67 -39.88 -19.34
N ASN A 2 -9.63 -39.48 -20.16
CA ASN A 2 -9.53 -38.36 -21.10
C ASN A 2 -9.49 -36.99 -20.42
N LEU A 3 -8.42 -36.23 -20.62
CA LEU A 3 -8.36 -34.79 -20.36
C LEU A 3 -8.99 -34.05 -21.53
N ARG A 4 -10.16 -33.45 -21.33
CA ARG A 4 -10.77 -32.50 -22.26
C ARG A 4 -10.40 -31.08 -21.81
N PHE A 5 -9.52 -30.42 -22.55
CA PHE A 5 -9.41 -28.96 -22.54
C PHE A 5 -10.55 -28.41 -23.39
N SER A 6 -11.51 -27.73 -22.77
CA SER A 6 -12.49 -26.91 -23.48
C SER A 6 -11.93 -25.50 -23.62
N SER A 7 -11.71 -25.08 -24.87
CA SER A 7 -11.36 -23.72 -25.26
C SER A 7 -12.47 -22.75 -24.87
N LEU A 8 -12.17 -21.77 -24.01
CA LEU A 8 -13.03 -20.62 -23.79
C LEU A 8 -12.62 -19.52 -24.77
N ILE A 9 -13.49 -19.26 -25.75
CA ILE A 9 -13.34 -18.24 -26.78
C ILE A 9 -13.54 -16.86 -26.14
N LEU A 10 -12.55 -15.97 -26.31
CA LEU A 10 -12.69 -14.53 -26.04
C LEU A 10 -13.82 -13.96 -26.90
N ALA A 11 -14.82 -13.37 -26.27
CA ALA A 11 -15.76 -12.46 -26.92
C ALA A 11 -15.36 -11.02 -26.58
N PHE A 12 -14.65 -10.38 -27.51
CA PHE A 12 -14.56 -8.93 -27.57
C PHE A 12 -15.92 -8.40 -28.06
N GLY A 13 -16.65 -7.73 -27.18
CA GLY A 13 -17.92 -7.07 -27.49
C GLY A 13 -17.91 -5.66 -26.92
N GLY A 14 -17.78 -4.67 -27.80
CA GLY A 14 -17.77 -3.25 -27.42
C GLY A 14 -19.10 -2.78 -26.85
N PHE A 15 -19.01 -1.94 -25.82
CA PHE A 15 -20.09 -1.07 -25.37
C PHE A 15 -19.52 0.35 -25.28
N PHE A 16 -19.67 1.12 -26.35
CA PHE A 16 -19.64 2.58 -26.25
C PHE A 16 -21.05 3.02 -25.86
N ALA A 17 -21.29 3.13 -24.55
CA ALA A 17 -22.43 3.87 -24.03
C ALA A 17 -21.95 5.30 -23.74
N THR A 18 -22.30 6.23 -24.61
CA THR A 18 -22.21 7.67 -24.35
C THR A 18 -23.14 7.98 -23.18
N THR A 19 -22.59 8.10 -21.98
CA THR A 19 -23.37 8.48 -20.80
C THR A 19 -23.26 9.98 -20.64
N THR A 20 -24.41 10.65 -20.72
CA THR A 20 -24.60 12.07 -20.45
C THR A 20 -24.05 12.43 -19.07
N ILE A 21 -23.23 13.48 -19.02
CA ILE A 21 -22.67 14.08 -17.80
C ILE A 21 -23.84 14.55 -16.93
N ALA A 22 -24.00 13.96 -15.74
CA ALA A 22 -24.98 14.39 -14.76
C ALA A 22 -24.47 15.65 -14.05
N GLU A 23 -25.33 16.66 -13.92
CA GLU A 23 -25.11 17.84 -13.06
C GLU A 23 -24.99 17.38 -11.59
N CYS A 24 -23.95 17.83 -10.87
CA CYS A 24 -23.63 17.42 -9.49
C CYS A 24 -24.41 18.25 -8.43
N PRO A 25 -25.27 17.66 -7.58
CA PRO A 25 -25.76 18.30 -6.36
C PRO A 25 -25.29 17.55 -5.09
N GLY A 26 -24.44 18.19 -4.28
CA GLY A 26 -24.17 17.79 -2.89
C GLY A 26 -23.24 16.57 -2.69
N SER A 27 -22.19 16.78 -1.88
CA SER A 27 -21.13 15.84 -1.43
C SER A 27 -20.26 15.18 -2.52
N TRP A 28 -19.24 15.95 -2.93
CA TRP A 28 -17.85 15.55 -3.24
C TRP A 28 -17.55 14.32 -4.10
N TYR A 29 -18.26 14.15 -5.22
CA TYR A 29 -17.69 13.41 -6.35
C TYR A 29 -18.18 14.02 -7.66
N CYS A 30 -17.32 14.80 -8.33
CA CYS A 30 -17.53 15.12 -9.74
C CYS A 30 -16.46 14.39 -10.53
N ALA A 31 -16.87 13.29 -11.17
CA ALA A 31 -16.00 12.52 -12.05
C ALA A 31 -15.40 13.47 -13.11
N CYS A 32 -14.08 13.49 -13.18
CA CYS A 32 -13.38 14.13 -14.27
C CYS A 32 -13.84 13.52 -15.61
N ALA A 33 -13.74 14.28 -16.70
CA ALA A 33 -14.11 13.79 -18.03
C ALA A 33 -13.32 12.53 -18.42
N ASP A 34 -13.81 11.77 -19.40
CA ASP A 34 -13.09 10.62 -19.94
C ASP A 34 -11.63 10.98 -20.28
N ASN A 35 -10.71 10.05 -19.99
CA ASN A 35 -9.26 10.21 -20.16
C ASN A 35 -8.59 11.28 -19.27
N THR A 36 -9.20 11.61 -18.13
CA THR A 36 -8.56 12.44 -17.10
C THR A 36 -8.62 11.78 -15.71
N ILE A 37 -7.69 12.14 -14.84
CA ILE A 37 -7.52 11.64 -13.47
C ILE A 37 -7.83 12.78 -12.49
N PRO A 38 -8.66 12.56 -11.46
CA PRO A 38 -8.96 13.57 -10.45
C PRO A 38 -7.77 13.78 -9.51
N TYR A 39 -7.51 15.05 -9.16
CA TYR A 39 -6.58 15.48 -8.14
C TYR A 39 -7.25 16.55 -7.27
N PRO A 40 -7.45 16.31 -5.97
CA PRO A 40 -8.02 17.30 -5.07
C PRO A 40 -7.15 18.57 -5.01
N PRO A 41 -7.74 19.76 -4.83
CA PRO A 41 -9.17 19.97 -4.59
C PRO A 41 -10.04 19.94 -5.85
N ASP A 42 -9.56 20.42 -7.00
CA ASP A 42 -10.41 20.63 -8.20
C ASP A 42 -9.62 20.50 -9.52
N GLU A 43 -8.64 19.59 -9.61
CA GLU A 43 -7.85 19.36 -10.82
C GLU A 43 -8.25 18.06 -11.53
N CYS A 44 -8.40 18.12 -12.85
CA CYS A 44 -8.54 16.95 -13.71
C CYS A 44 -7.37 16.89 -14.69
N ARG A 45 -6.43 15.98 -14.46
CA ARG A 45 -5.19 15.87 -15.23
C ARG A 45 -5.34 14.84 -16.35
N PRO A 46 -4.93 15.12 -17.60
CA PRO A 46 -4.93 14.09 -18.66
C PRO A 46 -4.16 12.84 -18.24
N VAL A 47 -4.68 11.65 -18.58
CA VAL A 47 -4.06 10.35 -18.21
C VAL A 47 -2.57 10.31 -18.59
N LEU A 48 -2.21 10.81 -19.77
CA LEU A 48 -0.81 10.84 -20.22
C LEU A 48 0.09 11.66 -19.28
N ASN A 49 -0.39 12.82 -18.82
CA ASN A 49 0.35 13.68 -17.91
C ASN A 49 0.47 13.02 -16.53
N ALA A 50 -0.65 12.53 -15.98
CA ALA A 50 -0.64 11.82 -14.69
C ALA A 50 0.29 10.59 -14.69
N THR A 51 0.31 9.82 -15.79
CA THR A 51 1.23 8.70 -15.97
C THR A 51 2.68 9.16 -15.98
N ASN A 52 3.01 10.22 -16.71
CA ASN A 52 4.38 10.76 -16.75
C ASN A 52 4.82 11.27 -15.38
N ASP A 53 3.96 12.02 -14.68
CA ASP A 53 4.25 12.56 -13.36
C ASP A 53 4.50 11.44 -12.34
N ALA A 54 3.67 10.40 -12.36
CA ALA A 54 3.83 9.22 -11.50
C ALA A 54 5.17 8.48 -11.77
N ILE A 55 5.55 8.31 -13.04
CA ILE A 55 6.83 7.69 -13.40
C ILE A 55 8.00 8.54 -12.94
N VAL A 56 7.93 9.87 -13.14
CA VAL A 56 8.97 10.81 -12.70
C VAL A 56 9.13 10.77 -11.18
N PHE A 57 8.02 10.81 -10.44
CA PHE A 57 8.02 10.74 -8.98
C PHE A 57 8.68 9.43 -8.48
N LEU A 58 8.26 8.28 -9.02
CA LEU A 58 8.84 7.00 -8.63
C LEU A 58 10.34 6.93 -8.96
N SER A 59 10.75 7.45 -10.12
CA SER A 59 12.14 7.44 -10.56
C SER A 59 13.06 8.29 -9.68
N ALA A 60 12.54 9.37 -9.07
CA ALA A 60 13.33 10.35 -8.32
C ALA A 60 13.89 9.79 -7.00
N SER A 61 13.23 8.82 -6.38
CA SER A 61 13.62 8.25 -5.08
C SER A 61 13.87 6.75 -5.13
N LEU A 62 14.33 6.23 -6.27
CA LEU A 62 14.70 4.81 -6.37
C LEU A 62 15.84 4.48 -5.39
N PRO A 63 15.68 3.45 -4.54
CA PRO A 63 16.79 3.01 -3.71
C PRO A 63 17.91 2.42 -4.60
N PRO A 64 19.18 2.40 -4.15
CA PRO A 64 20.31 2.01 -4.99
C PRO A 64 20.19 0.64 -5.67
N TRP A 65 19.55 -0.33 -5.01
CA TRP A 65 19.31 -1.66 -5.58
C TRP A 65 18.22 -1.69 -6.66
N ASP A 66 17.29 -0.73 -6.67
CA ASP A 66 16.32 -0.58 -7.75
C ASP A 66 16.91 0.21 -8.92
N VAL A 67 17.80 1.18 -8.67
CA VAL A 67 18.52 1.94 -9.72
C VAL A 67 19.28 1.02 -10.66
N VAL A 68 20.01 0.04 -10.13
CA VAL A 68 20.76 -0.93 -10.95
C VAL A 68 19.86 -1.89 -11.74
N ASN A 69 18.59 -2.03 -11.33
CA ASN A 69 17.60 -2.89 -11.97
C ASN A 69 16.49 -2.10 -12.70
N ALA A 70 16.64 -0.77 -12.84
CA ALA A 70 15.56 0.13 -13.28
C ALA A 70 14.93 -0.31 -14.61
N ALA A 71 15.75 -0.74 -15.58
CA ALA A 71 15.27 -1.25 -16.86
C ALA A 71 14.39 -2.51 -16.69
N SER A 72 14.80 -3.47 -15.86
CA SER A 72 14.01 -4.69 -15.58
C SER A 72 12.73 -4.40 -14.80
N LEU A 73 12.72 -3.34 -13.99
CA LEU A 73 11.53 -2.86 -13.29
C LEU A 73 10.57 -2.08 -14.20
N GLY A 74 10.98 -1.76 -15.43
CA GLY A 74 10.18 -1.08 -16.44
C GLY A 74 10.35 0.44 -16.47
N PHE A 75 11.36 0.98 -15.77
CA PHE A 75 11.68 2.40 -15.83
C PHE A 75 12.32 2.77 -17.16
N PRO A 76 11.98 3.94 -17.74
CA PRO A 76 12.64 4.43 -18.94
C PRO A 76 14.16 4.53 -18.75
N THR A 77 14.93 3.78 -19.53
CA THR A 77 16.40 3.86 -19.54
C THR A 77 16.89 4.19 -20.95
N ALA A 78 17.93 5.02 -21.04
CA ALA A 78 18.48 5.42 -22.33
C ALA A 78 19.05 4.21 -23.08
N GLY A 79 18.46 3.89 -24.24
CA GLY A 79 19.00 2.89 -25.17
C GLY A 79 18.55 1.44 -24.96
N ALA A 80 17.56 1.16 -24.10
CA ALA A 80 16.97 -0.17 -23.99
C ALA A 80 15.93 -0.39 -25.12
N PRO A 81 16.16 -1.33 -26.06
CA PRO A 81 15.17 -1.63 -27.10
C PRO A 81 14.00 -2.44 -26.54
N ASP A 82 12.84 -2.28 -27.19
CA ASP A 82 11.61 -3.00 -26.87
C ASP A 82 11.66 -4.42 -27.45
N ILE A 83 12.23 -5.36 -26.70
CA ILE A 83 12.62 -6.67 -27.25
C ILE A 83 11.50 -7.71 -27.23
N ASP A 84 10.51 -7.64 -26.33
CA ASP A 84 9.50 -8.72 -26.23
C ASP A 84 8.21 -8.40 -25.43
N GLY A 85 7.99 -7.15 -25.00
CA GLY A 85 6.84 -6.81 -24.17
C GLY A 85 6.94 -7.25 -22.70
N LEU A 86 8.07 -7.82 -22.26
CA LEU A 86 8.43 -7.95 -20.84
C LEU A 86 9.01 -6.63 -20.27
N ASN A 87 9.26 -5.64 -21.13
CA ASN A 87 9.81 -4.34 -20.80
C ASN A 87 8.95 -3.45 -19.90
N TYR A 88 7.69 -3.82 -19.67
CA TYR A 88 6.79 -3.05 -18.80
C TYR A 88 7.10 -3.25 -17.31
N GLY A 89 7.86 -4.30 -16.96
CA GLY A 89 8.30 -4.61 -15.60
C GLY A 89 7.15 -4.55 -14.58
N ILE A 90 7.45 -4.05 -13.38
CA ILE A 90 6.45 -3.79 -12.34
C ILE A 90 5.90 -2.36 -12.41
N LEU A 91 6.60 -1.44 -13.06
CA LEU A 91 6.27 -0.02 -13.08
C LEU A 91 4.94 0.25 -13.79
N GLN A 92 4.78 -0.27 -15.00
CA GLN A 92 3.58 -0.01 -15.80
C GLN A 92 2.29 -0.50 -15.12
N PRO A 93 2.19 -1.76 -14.64
CA PRO A 93 0.99 -2.19 -13.93
C PRO A 93 0.79 -1.41 -12.63
N THR A 94 1.87 -1.00 -11.95
CA THR A 94 1.79 -0.15 -10.76
C THR A 94 1.13 1.20 -11.07
N VAL A 95 1.66 1.95 -12.04
CA VAL A 95 1.15 3.28 -12.41
C VAL A 95 -0.27 3.17 -12.96
N ASN A 96 -0.52 2.28 -13.92
CA ASN A 96 -1.84 2.15 -14.55
C ASN A 96 -2.93 1.79 -13.53
N LEU A 97 -2.72 0.77 -12.70
CA LEU A 97 -3.76 0.35 -11.76
C LEU A 97 -4.01 1.39 -10.67
N SER A 98 -2.97 2.10 -10.22
CA SER A 98 -3.11 3.16 -9.22
C SER A 98 -3.93 4.33 -9.78
N LEU A 99 -3.65 4.77 -11.00
CA LEU A 99 -4.41 5.84 -11.67
C LEU A 99 -5.84 5.42 -12.03
N VAL A 100 -6.03 4.18 -12.50
CA VAL A 100 -7.37 3.62 -12.76
C VAL A 100 -8.22 3.61 -11.50
N ASN A 101 -7.65 3.20 -10.36
CA ASN A 101 -8.36 3.22 -9.09
C ASN A 101 -8.68 4.65 -8.65
N ARG A 102 -7.72 5.57 -8.76
CA ARG A 102 -7.93 7.00 -8.47
C ARG A 102 -9.05 7.62 -9.30
N ALA A 103 -9.21 7.20 -10.55
CA ALA A 103 -10.28 7.69 -11.43
C ALA A 103 -11.65 7.04 -11.20
N LYS A 104 -11.73 5.89 -10.52
CA LYS A 104 -12.94 5.07 -10.42
C LYS A 104 -13.48 4.87 -9.01
N LEU A 105 -12.64 5.01 -7.99
CA LEU A 105 -12.99 4.75 -6.60
C LEU A 105 -13.03 6.08 -5.86
N SER A 106 -14.16 6.40 -5.24
CA SER A 106 -14.38 7.69 -4.55
C SER A 106 -13.31 7.96 -3.50
N TRP A 107 -13.04 6.99 -2.62
CA TRP A 107 -12.03 7.12 -1.56
C TRP A 107 -10.61 7.32 -2.11
N ALA A 108 -10.31 6.81 -3.31
CA ALA A 108 -8.99 6.98 -3.93
C ALA A 108 -8.85 8.33 -4.66
N ALA A 109 -9.95 8.86 -5.18
CA ALA A 109 -10.01 10.18 -5.81
C ALA A 109 -9.74 11.30 -4.80
N ASP A 110 -10.20 11.14 -3.56
CA ASP A 110 -10.10 12.15 -2.50
C ASP A 110 -8.73 12.19 -1.81
N VAL A 111 -7.85 11.23 -2.07
CA VAL A 111 -6.47 11.25 -1.55
C VAL A 111 -5.71 12.43 -2.19
N PRO A 112 -5.11 13.36 -1.41
CA PRO A 112 -4.33 14.45 -1.98
C PRO A 112 -3.08 13.93 -2.72
N GLU A 113 -2.57 14.73 -3.65
CA GLU A 113 -1.51 14.29 -4.57
C GLU A 113 -0.25 13.78 -3.85
N ALA A 114 0.18 14.47 -2.79
CA ALA A 114 1.36 14.10 -2.02
C ALA A 114 1.19 12.71 -1.38
N GLU A 115 0.06 12.46 -0.74
CA GLU A 115 -0.25 11.18 -0.10
C GLU A 115 -0.44 10.06 -1.12
N PHE A 116 -1.04 10.37 -2.27
CA PHE A 116 -1.19 9.39 -3.35
C PHE A 116 0.19 8.95 -3.87
N ASN A 117 1.06 9.91 -4.16
CA ASN A 117 2.39 9.66 -4.69
C ASN A 117 3.26 8.89 -3.69
N ASP A 118 3.23 9.25 -2.40
CA ASP A 118 4.07 8.60 -1.38
C ASP A 118 3.51 7.28 -0.83
N TYR A 119 2.19 7.08 -0.85
CA TYR A 119 1.55 6.04 -0.05
C TYR A 119 0.49 5.22 -0.77
N VAL A 120 0.18 5.49 -2.04
CA VAL A 120 -0.62 4.62 -2.92
C VAL A 120 0.22 4.06 -4.06
N LEU A 121 0.93 4.95 -4.75
CA LEU A 121 1.69 4.67 -5.96
C LEU A 121 2.88 3.71 -5.77
N PRO A 122 3.65 3.73 -4.67
CA PRO A 122 4.85 2.91 -4.56
C PRO A 122 4.57 1.40 -4.64
N TYR A 123 5.46 0.67 -5.33
CA TYR A 123 5.41 -0.78 -5.47
C TYR A 123 6.09 -1.54 -4.31
N ALA A 124 6.61 -0.80 -3.33
CA ALA A 124 7.26 -1.34 -2.15
C ALA A 124 7.13 -0.36 -0.97
N SER A 125 7.33 -0.86 0.25
CA SER A 125 7.41 -0.11 1.49
C SER A 125 8.86 0.08 1.96
N VAL A 126 9.69 -0.97 1.87
CA VAL A 126 11.08 -0.98 2.37
C VAL A 126 11.99 -1.77 1.43
N ASN A 127 12.88 -2.63 1.94
CA ASN A 127 13.82 -3.45 1.17
C ASN A 127 13.28 -4.85 0.79
N GLU A 128 11.97 -5.08 0.86
CA GLU A 128 11.37 -6.36 0.46
C GLU A 128 11.59 -6.67 -1.03
N ALA A 129 11.60 -7.95 -1.38
CA ALA A 129 11.82 -8.37 -2.77
C ALA A 129 10.74 -7.79 -3.70
N ARG A 130 11.16 -7.29 -4.87
CA ARG A 130 10.24 -6.66 -5.81
C ARG A 130 9.41 -7.70 -6.54
N SER A 131 8.09 -7.56 -6.46
CA SER A 131 7.13 -8.45 -7.13
C SER A 131 5.97 -7.67 -7.71
N ASN A 132 5.38 -8.17 -8.80
CA ASN A 132 4.17 -7.59 -9.39
C ASN A 132 2.90 -8.00 -8.60
N TRP A 133 2.84 -7.65 -7.32
CA TRP A 133 1.75 -8.04 -6.41
C TRP A 133 0.43 -7.31 -6.71
N ARG A 134 0.51 -6.08 -7.24
CA ARG A 134 -0.65 -5.17 -7.35
C ARG A 134 -1.83 -5.73 -8.14
N PRO A 135 -1.65 -6.32 -9.34
CA PRO A 135 -2.77 -6.92 -10.06
C PRO A 135 -3.45 -8.04 -9.28
N LEU A 136 -2.65 -8.94 -8.67
CA LEU A 136 -3.16 -10.07 -7.90
C LEU A 136 -4.01 -9.62 -6.70
N LEU A 137 -3.48 -8.69 -5.89
CA LEU A 137 -4.19 -8.20 -4.72
C LEU A 137 -5.44 -7.42 -5.11
N ARG A 138 -5.31 -6.53 -6.10
CA ARG A 138 -6.42 -5.71 -6.58
C ARG A 138 -7.57 -6.57 -7.08
N ASP A 139 -7.31 -7.55 -7.94
CA ASP A 139 -8.36 -8.36 -8.55
C ASP A 139 -9.06 -9.26 -7.52
N ALA A 140 -8.36 -9.68 -6.46
CA ALA A 140 -8.98 -10.44 -5.38
C ALA A 140 -9.82 -9.58 -4.42
N LEU A 141 -9.47 -8.30 -4.25
CA LEU A 141 -10.08 -7.42 -3.25
C LEU A 141 -11.20 -6.54 -3.78
N LEU A 142 -11.13 -6.13 -5.05
CA LEU A 142 -11.99 -5.08 -5.57
C LEU A 142 -13.47 -5.45 -5.50
N ASP A 143 -13.83 -6.68 -5.89
CA ASP A 143 -15.21 -7.17 -5.81
C ASP A 143 -15.71 -7.22 -4.37
N THR A 144 -14.86 -7.62 -3.41
CA THR A 144 -15.19 -7.65 -1.99
C THR A 144 -15.45 -6.26 -1.43
N VAL A 145 -14.58 -5.29 -1.76
CA VAL A 145 -14.72 -3.90 -1.29
C VAL A 145 -15.96 -3.25 -1.89
N LEU A 146 -16.20 -3.42 -3.20
CA LEU A 146 -17.35 -2.84 -3.89
C LEU A 146 -18.68 -3.47 -3.49
N ALA A 147 -18.70 -4.78 -3.22
CA ALA A 147 -19.92 -5.46 -2.75
C ALA A 147 -20.35 -5.02 -1.34
N GLY A 148 -19.44 -4.43 -0.55
CA GLY A 148 -19.72 -3.94 0.79
C GLY A 148 -20.37 -2.56 0.85
N ASP A 149 -20.73 -1.96 -0.30
CA ASP A 149 -21.16 -0.55 -0.39
C ASP A 149 -20.17 0.42 0.29
N ALA A 150 -18.87 0.07 0.29
CA ALA A 150 -17.86 0.87 0.97
C ALA A 150 -17.74 2.24 0.29
N LEU A 151 -18.03 3.30 1.04
CA LEU A 151 -17.90 4.69 0.58
C LEU A 151 -16.79 5.44 1.33
N LEU A 152 -16.47 4.99 2.55
CA LEU A 152 -15.47 5.59 3.41
C LEU A 152 -14.20 4.76 3.45
N THR A 153 -13.05 5.42 3.63
CA THR A 153 -11.74 4.76 3.74
C THR A 153 -11.71 3.74 4.88
N SER A 154 -12.37 4.02 6.01
CA SER A 154 -12.48 3.09 7.15
C SER A 154 -13.20 1.79 6.79
N ASP A 155 -14.24 1.86 5.96
CA ASP A 155 -15.00 0.69 5.53
C ASP A 155 -14.16 -0.17 4.60
N VAL A 156 -13.44 0.46 3.67
CA VAL A 156 -12.49 -0.22 2.78
C VAL A 156 -11.40 -0.93 3.59
N VAL A 157 -10.79 -0.25 4.57
CA VAL A 157 -9.76 -0.83 5.44
C VAL A 157 -10.30 -2.02 6.22
N THR A 158 -11.50 -1.91 6.78
CA THR A 158 -12.16 -2.99 7.52
C THR A 158 -12.45 -4.19 6.61
N ALA A 159 -12.98 -3.95 5.41
CA ALA A 159 -13.28 -5.01 4.45
C ALA A 159 -12.01 -5.72 3.97
N VAL A 160 -10.95 -4.97 3.64
CA VAL A 160 -9.66 -5.53 3.22
C VAL A 160 -9.03 -6.32 4.37
N ASN A 161 -8.97 -5.77 5.58
CA ASN A 161 -8.39 -6.48 6.74
C ASN A 161 -9.20 -7.73 7.06
N SER A 162 -10.52 -7.72 6.97
CA SER A 162 -11.32 -8.93 7.21
C SER A 162 -11.12 -9.98 6.12
N PHE A 163 -11.08 -9.59 4.85
CA PHE A 163 -11.03 -10.53 3.74
C PHE A 163 -9.64 -11.15 3.56
N LEU A 164 -8.58 -10.34 3.63
CA LEU A 164 -7.20 -10.75 3.31
C LEU A 164 -6.70 -11.93 4.15
N TRP A 165 -7.22 -12.08 5.36
CA TRP A 165 -6.82 -13.12 6.32
C TRP A 165 -7.87 -14.23 6.49
N SER A 166 -8.89 -14.26 5.63
CA SER A 166 -9.94 -15.27 5.67
C SER A 166 -9.57 -16.54 4.89
N ASP A 167 -10.32 -17.63 5.10
CA ASP A 167 -10.19 -18.87 4.32
C ASP A 167 -10.46 -18.67 2.81
N ALA A 168 -11.20 -17.61 2.45
CA ALA A 168 -11.62 -17.31 1.08
C ALA A 168 -10.63 -16.39 0.33
N ALA A 169 -9.50 -16.06 0.97
CA ALA A 169 -8.54 -15.09 0.46
C ALA A 169 -7.56 -15.69 -0.57
N LEU A 170 -6.37 -15.11 -0.62
CA LEU A 170 -5.33 -15.39 -1.63
C LEU A 170 -4.44 -16.62 -1.33
N SER A 171 -4.56 -17.20 -0.14
CA SER A 171 -3.74 -18.36 0.24
C SER A 171 -4.38 -19.66 -0.24
N PRO A 172 -3.66 -20.52 -1.00
CA PRO A 172 -4.26 -21.66 -1.70
C PRO A 172 -4.75 -22.80 -0.78
N ASN A 173 -4.31 -22.84 0.47
CA ASN A 173 -4.55 -24.00 1.35
C ASN A 173 -5.20 -23.65 2.71
N ALA A 174 -4.89 -22.48 3.27
CA ALA A 174 -5.33 -22.06 4.61
C ALA A 174 -5.09 -20.55 4.81
N PRO A 175 -5.76 -19.88 5.76
CA PRO A 175 -5.50 -18.49 6.11
C PRO A 175 -4.03 -18.24 6.42
N ILE A 176 -3.56 -17.03 6.12
CA ILE A 176 -2.23 -16.60 6.51
C ILE A 176 -2.24 -16.36 8.02
N VAL A 177 -1.29 -16.96 8.73
CA VAL A 177 -1.20 -16.87 10.20
C VAL A 177 0.02 -16.08 10.65
N PHE A 178 -0.09 -15.46 11.83
CA PHE A 178 1.06 -14.82 12.45
C PHE A 178 2.06 -15.86 12.93
N LYS A 179 3.33 -15.66 12.59
CA LYS A 179 4.47 -16.44 13.07
C LYS A 179 5.64 -15.52 13.34
N SER A 180 6.03 -15.39 14.60
CA SER A 180 7.11 -14.51 15.03
C SER A 180 8.46 -14.91 14.41
N SER A 181 9.41 -13.96 14.41
CA SER A 181 10.81 -14.16 14.00
C SER A 181 10.98 -14.64 12.56
N MET A 182 10.12 -14.19 11.64
CA MET A 182 10.20 -14.53 10.23
C MET A 182 10.91 -13.46 9.39
N THR A 183 11.10 -12.23 9.87
CA THR A 183 11.86 -11.20 9.14
C THR A 183 13.38 -11.43 9.30
N PRO A 184 14.20 -11.41 8.23
CA PRO A 184 13.87 -11.12 6.81
C PRO A 184 13.65 -12.38 5.94
N LEU A 185 13.35 -13.54 6.53
CA LEU A 185 13.14 -14.81 5.80
C LEU A 185 11.80 -14.84 5.02
N VAL A 186 10.71 -14.33 5.61
CA VAL A 186 9.36 -14.29 5.00
C VAL A 186 8.70 -12.96 5.37
N TYR A 187 8.78 -11.98 4.47
CA TYR A 187 8.23 -10.64 4.69
C TYR A 187 7.82 -9.88 3.41
N ASP A 188 8.30 -10.28 2.23
CA ASP A 188 7.75 -9.78 0.97
C ASP A 188 6.36 -10.38 0.69
N PRO A 189 5.48 -9.68 -0.04
CA PRO A 189 4.09 -10.10 -0.25
C PRO A 189 3.97 -11.51 -0.81
N MET A 190 4.83 -11.87 -1.78
CA MET A 190 4.69 -13.15 -2.45
C MET A 190 5.16 -14.31 -1.59
N SER A 191 6.23 -14.13 -0.81
CA SER A 191 6.63 -15.13 0.19
C SER A 191 5.56 -15.32 1.26
N VAL A 192 4.93 -14.24 1.75
CA VAL A 192 3.85 -14.33 2.76
C VAL A 192 2.69 -15.16 2.21
N LEU A 193 2.26 -14.90 0.97
CA LEU A 193 1.20 -15.65 0.30
C LEU A 193 1.59 -17.13 0.04
N ALA A 194 2.84 -17.38 -0.36
CA ALA A 194 3.30 -18.73 -0.69
C ALA A 194 3.50 -19.62 0.54
N PHE A 195 4.05 -19.06 1.63
CA PHE A 195 4.31 -19.81 2.87
C PHE A 195 3.10 -19.86 3.80
N GLY A 196 2.17 -18.90 3.68
CA GLY A 196 0.96 -18.84 4.53
C GLY A 196 1.23 -18.37 5.96
N TYR A 197 2.37 -17.70 6.20
CA TYR A 197 2.68 -17.10 7.50
C TYR A 197 3.71 -15.98 7.40
N ALA A 198 3.71 -15.07 8.37
CA ALA A 198 4.77 -14.08 8.56
C ALA A 198 4.75 -13.45 9.96
N SER A 199 5.82 -12.75 10.33
CA SER A 199 5.86 -11.89 11.53
C SER A 199 5.21 -10.53 11.26
N CYS A 200 5.15 -9.68 12.28
CA CYS A 200 4.56 -8.33 12.24
C CYS A 200 4.95 -7.52 11.00
N THR A 201 6.23 -7.54 10.60
CA THR A 201 6.69 -6.88 9.36
C THR A 201 5.99 -7.42 8.11
N GLY A 202 5.98 -8.74 7.90
CA GLY A 202 5.46 -9.33 6.66
C GLY A 202 3.95 -9.23 6.53
N VAL A 203 3.21 -9.41 7.63
CA VAL A 203 1.76 -9.19 7.62
C VAL A 203 1.42 -7.71 7.39
N SER A 204 2.22 -6.78 7.92
CA SER A 204 2.02 -5.34 7.71
C SER A 204 2.35 -4.91 6.28
N ILE A 205 3.44 -5.41 5.68
CA ILE A 205 3.78 -5.13 4.27
C ILE A 205 2.68 -5.64 3.34
N LEU A 206 2.24 -6.90 3.51
CA LEU A 206 1.15 -7.44 2.70
C LEU A 206 -0.15 -6.64 2.88
N PHE A 207 -0.44 -6.16 4.09
CA PHE A 207 -1.62 -5.33 4.33
C PHE A 207 -1.52 -3.95 3.67
N VAL A 208 -0.37 -3.28 3.78
CA VAL A 208 -0.10 -2.02 3.07
C VAL A 208 -0.30 -2.21 1.58
N ASP A 209 0.28 -3.26 1.00
CA ASP A 209 0.17 -3.53 -0.43
C ASP A 209 -1.27 -3.85 -0.85
N ALA A 210 -2.02 -4.59 -0.03
CA ALA A 210 -3.44 -4.83 -0.25
C ALA A 210 -4.25 -3.52 -0.28
N LEU A 211 -4.05 -2.62 0.68
CA LEU A 211 -4.71 -1.32 0.75
C LEU A 211 -4.34 -0.44 -0.46
N ARG A 212 -3.04 -0.37 -0.78
CA ARG A 212 -2.54 0.35 -1.96
C ARG A 212 -3.12 -0.18 -3.26
N SER A 213 -3.31 -1.50 -3.36
CA SER A 213 -3.86 -2.15 -4.56
C SER A 213 -5.30 -1.71 -4.88
N VAL A 214 -6.03 -1.20 -3.88
CA VAL A 214 -7.40 -0.65 -4.01
C VAL A 214 -7.46 0.87 -3.79
N GLY A 215 -6.32 1.56 -3.87
CA GLY A 215 -6.26 3.03 -3.86
C GLY A 215 -6.29 3.69 -2.48
N VAL A 216 -6.14 2.92 -1.40
CA VAL A 216 -6.02 3.47 -0.04
C VAL A 216 -4.56 3.84 0.24
N ALA A 217 -4.33 5.09 0.68
CA ALA A 217 -3.01 5.56 1.07
C ALA A 217 -2.59 4.94 2.41
N ALA A 218 -1.55 4.10 2.37
CA ALA A 218 -1.08 3.35 3.53
C ALA A 218 0.46 3.28 3.59
N ARG A 219 1.00 3.18 4.80
CA ARG A 219 2.45 3.07 5.02
C ARG A 219 2.80 2.14 6.17
N LEU A 220 3.95 1.47 6.02
CA LEU A 220 4.55 0.66 7.07
C LEU A 220 5.05 1.58 8.18
N VAL A 221 4.71 1.24 9.42
CA VAL A 221 5.18 1.94 10.62
C VAL A 221 5.80 0.93 11.57
N GLY A 222 6.74 1.36 12.39
CA GLY A 222 7.26 0.51 13.44
C GLY A 222 8.18 1.19 14.41
N THR A 223 8.52 0.43 15.45
CA THR A 223 9.68 0.70 16.29
C THR A 223 10.79 -0.31 15.97
N PRO A 224 12.04 0.14 15.77
CA PRO A 224 13.15 -0.78 15.54
C PRO A 224 13.58 -1.49 16.83
N ALA A 225 13.28 -0.91 18.00
CA ALA A 225 13.73 -1.40 19.30
C ALA A 225 12.87 -0.84 20.44
N TRP A 226 12.18 -1.71 21.17
CA TRP A 226 11.46 -1.30 22.39
C TRP A 226 12.42 -0.75 23.46
N ASN A 227 12.08 0.40 24.03
CA ASN A 227 12.91 1.15 24.98
C ASN A 227 14.31 1.50 24.44
N GLY A 228 14.47 1.59 23.12
CA GLY A 228 15.77 1.83 22.49
C GLY A 228 16.77 0.67 22.63
N VAL A 229 16.33 -0.51 23.08
CA VAL A 229 17.19 -1.69 23.29
C VAL A 229 16.82 -2.78 22.29
N ALA A 230 17.72 -3.07 21.33
CA ALA A 230 17.47 -4.04 20.26
C ALA A 230 17.08 -5.44 20.78
N ALA A 231 17.61 -5.86 21.93
CA ALA A 231 17.28 -7.15 22.55
C ALA A 231 15.81 -7.25 23.03
N ASN A 232 15.11 -6.13 23.19
CA ASN A 232 13.70 -6.12 23.54
C ASN A 232 12.78 -6.36 22.32
N GLY A 233 13.35 -6.47 21.12
CA GLY A 233 12.61 -6.71 19.88
C GLY A 233 12.10 -5.44 19.21
N ASN A 234 11.51 -5.64 18.05
CA ASN A 234 10.90 -4.63 17.20
C ASN A 234 9.40 -4.92 17.03
N HIS A 235 8.68 -3.97 16.43
CA HIS A 235 7.29 -4.18 16.08
C HIS A 235 6.88 -3.33 14.88
N ASN A 236 5.95 -3.85 14.07
CA ASN A 236 5.45 -3.21 12.86
C ASN A 236 3.92 -3.30 12.76
N TRP A 237 3.32 -2.23 12.26
CA TRP A 237 1.89 -2.09 11.97
C TRP A 237 1.71 -1.14 10.76
N VAL A 238 0.47 -0.71 10.51
CA VAL A 238 0.10 0.10 9.36
C VAL A 238 -0.50 1.44 9.80
N GLU A 239 -0.08 2.53 9.16
CA GLU A 239 -0.80 3.81 9.17
C GLU A 239 -1.58 3.96 7.86
N VAL A 240 -2.82 4.46 7.96
CA VAL A 240 -3.73 4.71 6.84
C VAL A 240 -4.18 6.17 6.85
N TYR A 241 -4.11 6.83 5.71
CA TYR A 241 -4.59 8.20 5.56
C TYR A 241 -6.08 8.21 5.22
N ASP A 242 -6.84 8.95 6.01
CA ASP A 242 -8.25 9.20 5.78
C ASP A 242 -8.43 10.60 5.14
N PRO A 243 -8.83 10.70 3.86
CA PRO A 243 -9.04 11.98 3.19
C PRO A 243 -10.24 12.76 3.71
N GLU A 244 -11.24 12.11 4.34
CA GLU A 244 -12.41 12.79 4.91
C GLU A 244 -12.00 13.63 6.12
N ASN A 245 -11.26 13.00 7.04
CA ASN A 245 -10.76 13.64 8.27
C ASN A 245 -9.40 14.34 8.09
N LYS A 246 -8.76 14.16 6.93
CA LYS A 246 -7.41 14.68 6.61
C LYS A 246 -6.38 14.28 7.66
N SER A 247 -6.47 13.02 8.11
CA SER A 247 -5.69 12.52 9.25
C SER A 247 -5.21 11.10 9.01
N TRP A 248 -4.10 10.76 9.65
CA TRP A 248 -3.60 9.38 9.71
C TRP A 248 -4.20 8.63 10.90
N GLY A 249 -4.82 7.49 10.64
CA GLY A 249 -5.14 6.47 11.64
C GLY A 249 -4.11 5.33 11.61
N PHE A 250 -4.10 4.47 12.61
CA PHE A 250 -3.20 3.30 12.63
C PHE A 250 -3.91 2.04 13.11
N ILE A 251 -3.46 0.90 12.63
CA ILE A 251 -4.08 -0.42 12.86
C ILE A 251 -3.06 -1.54 12.57
N GLU A 252 -3.20 -2.68 13.23
CA GLU A 252 -2.48 -3.90 12.87
C GLU A 252 -3.22 -4.71 11.80
N ALA A 253 -2.46 -5.47 11.02
CA ALA A 253 -3.04 -6.59 10.27
C ALA A 253 -3.70 -7.56 11.25
N ALA A 254 -4.90 -8.05 10.93
CA ALA A 254 -5.69 -8.87 11.87
C ALA A 254 -4.95 -10.07 12.50
N PRO A 255 -4.01 -10.76 11.82
CA PRO A 255 -3.23 -11.84 12.45
C PRO A 255 -2.33 -11.37 13.60
N ALA A 256 -1.92 -10.09 13.61
CA ALA A 256 -1.08 -9.49 14.65
C ALA A 256 -1.90 -8.74 15.71
N GLY A 257 -2.98 -8.06 15.31
CA GLY A 257 -3.92 -7.37 16.21
C GLY A 257 -5.35 -7.42 15.66
N GLY A 258 -6.22 -8.18 16.34
CA GLY A 258 -7.59 -8.44 15.89
C GLY A 258 -8.63 -7.61 16.64
N GLY A 259 -9.67 -7.14 15.93
CA GLY A 259 -10.76 -6.36 16.52
C GLY A 259 -10.45 -4.87 16.71
N GLU A 260 -9.39 -4.40 16.06
CA GLU A 260 -8.95 -3.01 16.11
C GLU A 260 -9.72 -2.09 15.15
N THR A 261 -9.75 -0.81 15.49
CA THR A 261 -10.29 0.28 14.67
C THR A 261 -9.18 1.24 14.25
N LEU A 262 -9.42 2.11 13.27
CA LEU A 262 -8.43 3.13 12.88
C LEU A 262 -8.36 4.30 13.86
N THR A 263 -9.39 4.49 14.68
CA THR A 263 -9.62 5.74 15.43
C THR A 263 -9.40 5.62 16.93
N ASP A 264 -9.46 4.41 17.49
CA ASP A 264 -9.17 4.18 18.91
C ASP A 264 -7.73 3.71 19.09
N PRO A 265 -6.80 4.54 19.60
CA PRO A 265 -5.43 4.11 19.84
C PRO A 265 -5.33 3.03 20.92
N CYS A 266 -6.30 2.93 21.84
CA CYS A 266 -6.21 2.05 23.01
C CYS A 266 -6.71 0.63 22.74
N ASP A 267 -7.23 0.37 21.55
CA ASP A 267 -7.55 -1.00 21.11
C ASP A 267 -6.32 -1.76 20.57
N LYS A 268 -5.17 -1.10 20.44
CA LYS A 268 -3.88 -1.69 20.06
C LYS A 268 -3.07 -2.08 21.30
N TRP A 269 -2.69 -3.35 21.41
CA TRP A 269 -1.93 -3.82 22.58
C TRP A 269 -0.59 -3.08 22.76
N PHE A 270 0.04 -2.66 21.65
CA PHE A 270 1.34 -1.99 21.68
C PHE A 270 1.23 -0.52 22.10
N CYS A 271 0.07 0.11 21.94
CA CYS A 271 -0.12 1.53 22.19
C CYS A 271 -0.50 1.77 23.65
N ASN A 272 0.51 1.82 24.52
CA ASN A 272 0.33 2.12 25.94
C ASN A 272 1.56 2.85 26.53
N PRO A 273 1.44 3.48 27.71
CA PRO A 273 2.50 4.31 28.29
C PRO A 273 3.82 3.57 28.49
N SER A 274 3.79 2.26 28.77
CA SER A 274 5.01 1.49 29.04
C SER A 274 5.83 1.22 27.77
N HIS A 275 5.17 1.08 26.62
CA HIS A 275 5.84 0.82 25.34
C HIS A 275 6.34 2.09 24.65
N VAL A 276 5.72 3.25 24.92
CA VAL A 276 6.17 4.55 24.38
C VAL A 276 7.16 5.27 25.30
N ALA A 277 7.50 4.68 26.45
CA ALA A 277 8.48 5.23 27.39
C ALA A 277 9.93 4.88 27.03
N ASN A 278 10.88 5.39 27.84
CA ASN A 278 12.28 4.98 27.88
C ASN A 278 13.02 4.98 26.54
N GLY A 279 12.75 5.95 25.67
CA GLY A 279 13.49 6.12 24.43
C GLY A 279 13.07 5.17 23.31
N THR A 280 11.89 4.54 23.39
CA THR A 280 11.28 3.94 22.20
C THR A 280 11.07 5.03 21.15
N GLN A 281 11.52 4.76 19.93
CA GLN A 281 11.31 5.64 18.77
C GLN A 281 10.41 4.94 17.75
N PHE A 282 9.69 5.75 16.98
CA PHE A 282 8.71 5.29 16.00
C PHE A 282 8.93 5.97 14.66
N PHE A 283 8.90 5.20 13.59
CA PHE A 283 9.14 5.71 12.24
C PHE A 283 8.10 5.15 11.29
N ALA A 284 7.69 5.96 10.32
CA ALA A 284 6.89 5.52 9.19
C ALA A 284 7.73 5.56 7.90
N ALA A 285 7.66 4.52 7.08
CA ALA A 285 8.33 4.48 5.79
C ALA A 285 7.65 5.42 4.79
N ARG A 286 8.43 6.05 3.92
CA ARG A 286 7.94 6.89 2.82
C ARG A 286 8.79 6.70 1.57
N TRP A 287 8.25 7.05 0.41
CA TRP A 287 8.97 6.93 -0.86
C TRP A 287 9.84 8.15 -1.14
N ASP A 288 9.29 9.35 -0.99
CA ASP A 288 9.96 10.62 -1.27
C ASP A 288 11.12 10.86 -0.30
N SER A 289 12.33 10.75 -0.85
CA SER A 289 13.58 10.96 -0.13
C SER A 289 13.88 12.43 0.16
N GLU A 290 13.40 13.36 -0.68
CA GLU A 290 13.61 14.80 -0.47
C GLU A 290 12.74 15.27 0.70
N ALA A 291 11.46 14.89 0.70
CA ALA A 291 10.54 15.25 1.76
C ALA A 291 10.83 14.54 3.09
N ALA A 292 11.66 13.48 3.11
CA ALA A 292 12.15 12.86 4.33
C ALA A 292 13.14 13.73 5.11
N GLU A 293 13.72 14.75 4.47
CA GLU A 293 14.68 15.68 5.08
C GLU A 293 15.84 14.96 5.80
N GLY A 294 16.29 13.83 5.22
CA GLY A 294 17.36 12.99 5.79
C GLY A 294 16.92 12.02 6.88
N THR A 295 15.64 11.99 7.24
CA THR A 295 15.08 10.97 8.14
C THR A 295 15.03 9.62 7.44
N VAL A 296 15.45 8.57 8.15
CA VAL A 296 15.49 7.19 7.66
C VAL A 296 14.49 6.35 8.44
N TYR A 297 13.85 5.39 7.79
CA TYR A 297 13.11 4.33 8.45
C TYR A 297 14.09 3.20 8.88
N PRO A 298 14.36 3.01 10.18
CA PRO A 298 15.29 1.99 10.65
C PRO A 298 14.67 0.59 10.55
N MET A 299 15.24 -0.24 9.70
CA MET A 299 14.83 -1.64 9.55
C MET A 299 15.55 -2.49 10.61
N ALA A 300 14.80 -3.06 11.57
CA ALA A 300 15.37 -3.83 12.67
C ALA A 300 16.21 -5.06 12.24
N TRP A 301 16.01 -5.54 11.01
CA TRP A 301 16.76 -6.64 10.39
C TRP A 301 17.95 -6.19 9.53
N ASP A 302 18.10 -4.88 9.29
CA ASP A 302 19.08 -4.29 8.37
C ASP A 302 19.39 -2.84 8.79
N LEU A 303 19.81 -2.64 10.05
CA LEU A 303 19.96 -1.31 10.66
C LEU A 303 21.02 -0.43 9.99
N ASP A 304 22.01 -1.04 9.33
CA ASP A 304 23.06 -0.31 8.61
C ASP A 304 22.58 0.26 7.26
N ASN A 305 21.38 -0.14 6.80
CA ASN A 305 20.82 0.33 5.55
C ASN A 305 20.04 1.63 5.75
N LEU A 306 20.64 2.72 5.26
CA LEU A 306 20.11 4.08 5.38
C LEU A 306 19.34 4.56 4.14
N ASN A 307 18.98 3.66 3.22
CA ASN A 307 18.40 4.02 1.93
C ASN A 307 16.87 4.03 1.92
N ILE A 308 16.20 3.76 3.05
CA ILE A 308 14.74 3.84 3.15
C ILE A 308 14.38 5.17 3.82
N PRO A 309 13.77 6.11 3.08
CA PRO A 309 13.32 7.37 3.67
C PRO A 309 12.23 7.14 4.72
N GLY A 310 12.24 7.97 5.76
CA GLY A 310 11.32 7.84 6.88
C GLY A 310 10.65 9.16 7.28
N VAL A 311 9.65 9.04 8.15
CA VAL A 311 9.06 10.12 8.94
C VAL A 311 9.20 9.74 10.41
N ASP A 312 9.76 10.63 11.23
CA ASP A 312 9.76 10.44 12.69
C ASP A 312 8.33 10.62 13.22
N ARG A 313 7.83 9.58 13.89
CA ARG A 313 6.49 9.52 14.49
C ARG A 313 6.56 9.44 16.00
N THR A 314 7.74 9.62 16.60
CA THR A 314 7.97 9.39 18.03
C THR A 314 7.05 10.25 18.90
N ASP A 315 6.98 11.55 18.65
CA ASP A 315 6.12 12.47 19.41
C ASP A 315 4.63 12.16 19.23
N TYR A 316 4.24 11.72 18.03
CA TYR A 316 2.87 11.31 17.74
C TYR A 316 2.45 10.12 18.60
N TYR A 317 3.23 9.04 18.60
CA TYR A 317 2.92 7.85 19.39
C TYR A 317 3.08 8.09 20.90
N ALA A 318 4.06 8.89 21.32
CA ALA A 318 4.18 9.31 22.72
C ALA A 318 2.93 10.03 23.21
N THR A 319 2.29 10.84 22.37
CA THR A 319 1.03 11.54 22.71
C THR A 319 -0.17 10.60 22.64
N ALA A 320 -0.34 9.89 21.51
CA ALA A 320 -1.53 9.06 21.27
C ALA A 320 -1.63 7.89 22.26
N CYS A 321 -0.51 7.24 22.57
CA CYS A 321 -0.49 6.05 23.42
C CYS A 321 -0.36 6.34 24.91
N ALA A 322 -0.01 7.57 25.31
CA ALA A 322 0.01 7.97 26.72
C ALA A 322 -1.40 8.20 27.29
N ALA A 323 -2.42 8.28 26.43
CA ALA A 323 -3.83 8.38 26.83
C ALA A 323 -4.48 7.03 27.12
N CYS A 324 -3.78 5.95 26.75
CA CYS A 324 -4.05 4.57 27.14
C CYS A 324 -3.24 4.24 28.41
#